data_AF-A0A7X8R1I9-F1
#
_entry.id   AF-A0A7X8R1I9-F1
#
_cell.length_a   1.000
_cell.length_b   1.000
_cell.length_c   1.000
_cell.angle_alpha   90.00
_cell.angle_beta   90.00
_cell.angle_gamma   90.00
#
_symmetry.space_group_name_H-M   'P 1'
#
loop_
_entity.id
_entity.type
_entity.pdbx_description
1 polymer ?
#
loop_
_entity_poly.entity_id
_entity_poly.type
_entity_poly.pdbx_seq_one_letter_code
_entity_poly.pdbx_strand_id
1 'polypeptide(L)' 'MPHVIVKLYPGRSEEQKQHCTQRIVEALIETLNTDDRSISVSFEEIPKEMWKEEVFVPDIIEKKELLLKKPGYNMD' A
#
# COMPACT_ATOMS: atom_id res chain seq x y z
N MET A 1 4.68 -1.83 -16.01
CA MET A 1 4.48 -2.96 -15.08
C MET A 1 4.41 -2.43 -13.66
N PRO A 2 3.22 -2.06 -13.16
CA PRO A 2 3.07 -1.56 -11.79
C PRO A 2 3.27 -2.68 -10.75
N HIS A 3 3.93 -2.32 -9.65
CA HIS A 3 3.97 -3.13 -8.44
C HIS A 3 3.44 -2.30 -7.28
N VAL A 4 2.49 -2.84 -6.53
CA VAL A 4 1.90 -2.19 -5.36
C VAL A 4 2.15 -3.05 -4.13
N ILE A 5 2.68 -2.43 -3.08
CA ILE A 5 2.83 -3.05 -1.76
C ILE A 5 1.87 -2.33 -0.82
N VAL A 6 0.91 -3.06 -0.26
CA VAL A 6 0.01 -2.55 0.77
C VAL A 6 0.55 -2.96 2.13
N LYS A 7 1.22 -2.03 2.82
CA LYS A 7 1.60 -2.21 4.23
C LYS A 7 0.42 -1.80 5.11
N LEU A 8 0.06 -2.62 6.11
CA LEU A 8 -1.06 -2.38 7.01
C LEU A 8 -0.90 -3.09 8.35
N TYR A 9 -1.70 -2.75 9.36
CA TYR A 9 -1.77 -3.53 10.59
C TYR A 9 -2.42 -4.91 10.36
N PRO A 10 -2.02 -5.94 11.11
CA PRO A 10 -2.63 -7.26 11.03
C PRO A 10 -4.14 -7.25 11.29
N GLY A 11 -4.85 -8.23 10.73
CA GLY A 11 -6.24 -8.54 11.09
C GLY A 11 -7.27 -8.33 9.97
N ARG A 12 -6.82 -8.17 8.71
CA ARG A 12 -7.74 -8.23 7.56
C ARG A 12 -7.89 -9.67 7.09
N SER A 13 -9.12 -10.07 6.77
CA SER A 13 -9.37 -11.38 6.18
C SER A 13 -8.79 -11.47 4.77
N GLU A 14 -8.54 -12.69 4.30
CA GLU A 14 -8.09 -12.90 2.92
C GLU A 14 -9.11 -12.39 1.90
N GLU A 15 -10.42 -12.49 2.18
CA GLU A 15 -11.48 -11.91 1.35
C GLU A 15 -11.36 -10.38 1.24
N GLN A 16 -11.09 -9.68 2.34
CA GLN A 16 -10.88 -8.23 2.33
C GLN A 16 -9.63 -7.85 1.51
N LYS A 17 -8.54 -8.62 1.65
CA LYS A 17 -7.31 -8.41 0.88
C LYS A 17 -7.56 -8.64 -0.62
N GLN A 18 -8.24 -9.73 -0.99
CA GLN A 18 -8.60 -10.03 -2.37
C GLN A 18 -9.52 -8.97 -2.98
N HIS A 19 -10.55 -8.53 -2.25
CA HIS A 19 -11.44 -7.47 -2.71
C HIS A 19 -10.68 -6.14 -2.93
N CYS A 20 -9.78 -5.80 -2.02
CA CYS A 20 -8.93 -4.61 -2.17
C CYS A 20 -7.97 -4.73 -3.38
N THR A 21 -7.34 -5.89 -3.58
CA THR A 21 -6.50 -6.16 -4.75
C THR A 21 -7.25 -5.93 -6.06
N GLN A 22 -8.46 -6.48 -6.19
CA GLN A 22 -9.29 -6.31 -7.39
C GLN A 22 -9.51 -4.82 -7.70
N ARG A 23 -9.86 -4.03 -6.67
CA ARG A 23 -10.08 -2.59 -6.80
C ARG A 23 -8.81 -1.81 -7.17
N ILE A 24 -7.64 -2.21 -6.65
CA ILE A 24 -6.35 -1.61 -7.00
C ILE A 24 -6.02 -1.91 -8.47
N VAL A 25 -6.14 -3.17 -8.89
CA VAL A 25 -5.85 -3.61 -10.27
C VAL A 25 -6.73 -2.85 -11.26
N GLU A 26 -8.04 -2.79 -11.02
CA GLU A 26 -8.98 -2.04 -11.87
C GLU A 26 -8.57 -0.56 -11.99
N ALA A 27 -8.27 0.10 -10.87
CA ALA A 27 -7.85 1.49 -10.88
C ALA A 27 -6.55 1.71 -11.69
N LEU A 28 -5.58 0.81 -11.59
CA LEU A 28 -4.32 0.91 -12.33
C LEU A 28 -4.53 0.70 -13.84
N ILE A 29 -5.35 -0.27 -14.24
CA ILE A 29 -5.70 -0.49 -15.65
C ILE A 29 -6.36 0.76 -16.22
N GLU A 30 -7.38 1.28 -15.54
CA GLU A 30 -8.18 2.43 -15.99
C GLU A 30 -7.37 3.73 -16.06
N THR A 31 -6.46 3.96 -15.10
CA THR A 31 -5.78 5.26 -14.97
C THR A 31 -4.38 5.29 -15.59
N LEU A 32 -3.67 4.15 -15.64
CA LEU A 32 -2.30 4.08 -16.14
C LEU A 32 -2.20 3.37 -17.50
N ASN A 33 -3.33 2.94 -18.08
CA ASN A 33 -3.41 2.25 -19.37
C ASN A 33 -2.42 1.06 -19.46
N THR A 34 -2.44 0.19 -18.45
CA THR A 34 -1.60 -1.02 -18.36
C THR A 34 -2.44 -2.29 -18.48
N ASP A 35 -1.81 -3.39 -18.87
CA ASP A 35 -2.41 -4.73 -18.91
C ASP A 35 -2.43 -5.38 -17.53
N ASP A 36 -3.47 -6.17 -17.25
CA ASP A 36 -3.65 -6.94 -16.01
C ASP A 36 -2.43 -7.81 -15.67
N ARG A 37 -1.87 -8.51 -16.66
CA ARG A 37 -0.72 -9.42 -16.47
C ARG A 37 0.57 -8.69 -16.09
N SER A 38 0.58 -7.36 -16.21
CA SER A 38 1.72 -6.51 -15.87
C SER A 38 1.62 -5.92 -14.47
N ILE A 39 0.57 -6.21 -13.71
CA ILE A 39 0.33 -5.71 -12.36
C ILE A 39 0.63 -6.81 -11.34
N SER A 40 1.25 -6.42 -10.24
CA SER A 40 1.39 -7.27 -9.05
C SER A 40 1.04 -6.47 -7.79
N VAL A 41 0.36 -7.11 -6.84
CA VAL A 41 -0.03 -6.52 -5.56
C VAL A 41 0.35 -7.46 -4.42
N SER A 42 1.04 -6.96 -3.41
CA SER A 42 1.35 -7.69 -2.18
C SER A 42 0.78 -6.97 -0.96
N PHE A 43 0.56 -7.72 0.12
CA PHE A 43 0.17 -7.20 1.42
C PHE A 43 1.24 -7.57 2.45
N GLU A 44 1.64 -6.60 3.27
CA GLU A 44 2.60 -6.80 4.35
C GLU A 44 1.96 -6.35 5.67
N GLU A 45 1.67 -7.31 6.54
CA GLU A 45 1.08 -7.04 7.85
C GLU A 45 2.18 -6.70 8.87
N ILE A 46 2.21 -5.45 9.31
CA ILE A 46 3.22 -4.91 10.22
C ILE A 46 2.59 -4.65 11.59
N PRO A 47 3.05 -5.28 12.68
CA PRO A 47 2.56 -5.00 14.02
C PRO A 47 2.61 -3.51 14.36
N LYS A 48 1.66 -3.04 15.16
CA LYS A 48 1.51 -1.61 15.47
C LYS A 48 2.76 -1.05 16.15
N GLU A 49 3.40 -1.85 16.99
CA GLU A 49 4.59 -1.50 17.75
C GLU A 49 5.80 -1.27 16.83
N MET A 50 5.84 -1.94 15.68
CA MET A 50 6.91 -1.85 14.68
C MET A 50 6.64 -0.78 13.62
N TRP A 51 5.43 -0.24 13.54
CA TRP A 51 5.02 0.62 12.43
C TRP A 51 5.85 1.89 12.28
N LYS A 52 6.31 2.46 13.39
CA LYS A 52 7.15 3.66 13.36
C LYS A 52 8.45 3.38 12.60
N GLU A 53 9.09 2.26 12.93
CA GLU A 53 10.40 1.87 12.41
C GLU A 53 10.32 1.27 11.00
N GLU A 54 9.29 0.46 10.72
CA GLU A 54 9.17 -0.30 9.47
C GLU A 54 8.42 0.44 8.35
N VAL A 55 7.61 1.47 8.69
CA VAL A 55 6.76 2.18 7.72
C VAL A 55 6.83 3.69 7.86
N PHE A 56 6.53 4.24 9.04
CA PHE A 56 6.34 5.68 9.18
C PHE A 56 7.63 6.46 8.89
N VAL A 57 8.76 6.06 9.47
CA VAL A 57 10.04 6.71 9.18
C VAL A 57 10.51 6.44 7.74
N PRO A 58 10.73 5.19 7.30
CA PRO A 58 11.37 4.93 6.01
C PRO A 58 10.48 5.20 4.78
N ASP A 59 9.17 4.96 4.87
CA ASP A 59 8.28 5.07 3.72
C ASP A 59 7.44 6.36 3.69
N ILE A 60 7.27 7.03 4.83
CA ILE A 60 6.45 8.26 4.91
C ILE A 60 7.32 9.50 5.12
N ILE A 61 8.18 9.51 6.14
CA ILE A 61 9.00 10.69 6.46
C ILE A 61 10.15 10.86 5.47
N GLU A 62 10.95 9.81 5.26
CA GLU A 62 12.12 9.86 4.37
C GLU A 62 11.73 10.01 2.89
N LYS A 63 10.57 9.48 2.51
CA LYS A 63 10.04 9.54 1.14
C LYS A 63 8.91 10.55 0.96
N LYS A 64 8.80 11.55 1.84
CA LYS A 64 7.69 12.53 1.84
C LYS A 64 7.44 13.22 0.50
N GLU A 65 8.48 13.40 -0.32
CA GLU A 65 8.40 14.06 -1.63
C GLU A 65 7.77 13.15 -2.71
N LEU A 66 7.77 11.83 -2.49
CA LEU A 66 7.13 10.85 -3.38
C LEU A 66 5.65 10.62 -3.03
N LEU A 67 5.19 11.14 -1.88
CA LEU A 67 3.80 10.95 -1.43
C LEU A 67 2.85 11.90 -2.16
N LEU A 68 2.09 11.37 -3.12
CA LEU A 68 0.96 12.08 -3.71
C LEU A 68 -0.23 12.23 -2.74
N LYS A 69 -0.28 11.39 -1.69
CA LYS A 69 -1.25 11.45 -0.60
C LYS A 69 -0.53 11.37 0.74
N LYS A 70 -0.53 12.47 1.50
CA LYS A 70 0.03 12.52 2.86
C LYS A 70 -0.90 11.87 3.90
N PRO A 71 -0.36 11.26 4.98
CA PRO A 71 -1.15 10.77 6.10
C PRO A 71 -1.82 11.94 6.84
N GLY A 72 -2.97 11.67 7.46
CA GLY A 72 -3.65 12.60 8.37
C GLY A 72 -3.25 12.42 9.84
N TYR A 73 -2.23 11.61 10.12
CA TYR A 73 -1.75 11.27 11.45
C TYR A 73 -0.24 11.52 11.54
N ASN A 74 0.24 11.73 12.77
CA ASN A 74 1.66 11.75 13.12
C ASN A 74 1.95 10.67 14.17
N MET A 75 3.21 10.28 14.30
CA MET A 75 3.66 9.29 15.30
C MET A 75 4.80 9.85 16.15
N ASP A 76 4.65 11.10 16.59
CA ASP A 76 5.59 11.77 17.49
C ASP A 76 5.91 10.88 18.71
#